data_AF-A0A4R4YH99-F1
#
_entry.id   AF-A0A4R4YH99-F1
#
_cell.length_a   1.000
_cell.length_b   1.000
_cell.length_c   1.000
_cell.angle_alpha   90.00
_cell.angle_beta   90.00
_cell.angle_gamma   90.00
#
_symmetry.space_group_name_H-M   'P 1'
#
loop_
_entity.id
_entity.type
_entity.pdbx_description
1 polymer ?
#
loop_
_entity_poly.entity_id
_entity_poly.type
_entity_poly.pdbx_seq_one_letter_code
_entity_poly.pdbx_strand_id
1 'polypeptide(L)'
;MVGDQAAHGRACEQAAFGHLADGIEQALLEVRALIGATVAEHREKSASDPAFRVVGRDVDAALEAMTNLVGRARNNVEVVLASNSEWRMSARSVLRNLARFAGDQVRVRLLCAPAVLDLSLLRAGDEQRAPFEARFGRISSLEAVVVDGRTALVRSDATCDGQAVVVRAAPVIRALEDLFADVWRNARPVAKPVDFGGRAHTEFAQRVLKMLYDGHTDEVAARELAVSVRTYRRYVAEIVELLGANSRFQAGVRAAEIGLLPAS
;
A
#
# COMPACT_ATOMS: atom_id res chain seq x y z
N MET A 1 93.93 16.02 -8.22
CA MET A 1 93.02 14.89 -7.95
C MET A 1 91.88 15.37 -7.04
N VAL A 2 90.85 16.06 -7.57
CA VAL A 2 89.67 16.51 -6.79
C VAL A 2 88.35 16.27 -7.55
N GLY A 3 88.38 15.54 -8.68
CA GLY A 3 87.19 15.37 -9.55
C GLY A 3 86.32 14.14 -9.29
N ASP A 4 86.79 13.15 -8.54
CA ASP A 4 86.20 11.80 -8.55
C ASP A 4 85.25 11.51 -7.35
N GLN A 5 85.40 12.23 -6.23
CA GLN A 5 84.51 12.09 -5.06
C GLN A 5 83.12 12.73 -5.24
N ALA A 6 82.97 13.69 -6.18
CA ALA A 6 81.70 14.39 -6.40
C ALA A 6 80.72 13.66 -7.33
N ALA A 7 81.15 12.59 -8.01
CA ALA A 7 80.32 11.77 -8.90
C ALA A 7 79.66 10.60 -8.15
N HIS A 8 80.37 9.98 -7.21
CA HIS A 8 79.84 8.87 -6.40
C HIS A 8 78.73 9.29 -5.42
N GLY A 9 78.82 10.50 -4.84
CA GLY A 9 77.78 11.02 -3.93
C GLY A 9 76.43 11.25 -4.62
N ARG A 10 76.45 11.75 -5.87
CA ARG A 10 75.23 12.05 -6.64
C ARG A 10 74.49 10.79 -7.12
N ALA A 11 75.21 9.71 -7.43
CA ALA A 11 74.61 8.44 -7.81
C ALA A 11 73.91 7.75 -6.62
N CYS A 12 74.46 7.88 -5.40
CA CYS A 12 73.88 7.32 -4.19
C CYS A 12 72.62 8.09 -3.74
N GLU A 13 72.62 9.41 -3.89
CA GLU A 13 71.44 10.27 -3.65
C GLU A 13 70.30 9.99 -4.65
N GLN A 14 70.61 9.80 -5.93
CA GLN A 14 69.59 9.46 -6.94
C GLN A 14 68.97 8.07 -6.71
N ALA A 15 69.74 7.08 -6.27
CA ALA A 15 69.22 5.75 -5.94
C ALA A 15 68.32 5.77 -4.69
N ALA A 16 68.66 6.57 -3.67
CA ALA A 16 67.83 6.75 -2.49
C ALA A 16 66.50 7.45 -2.79
N PHE A 17 66.50 8.43 -3.70
CA PHE A 17 65.28 9.10 -4.17
C PHE A 17 64.37 8.19 -5.00
N GLY A 18 64.95 7.31 -5.84
CA GLY A 18 64.20 6.30 -6.59
C GLY A 18 63.46 5.32 -5.67
N HIS A 19 64.14 4.78 -4.66
CA HIS A 19 63.52 3.89 -3.68
C HIS A 19 62.42 4.57 -2.84
N LEU A 20 62.55 5.86 -2.54
CA LEU A 20 61.51 6.62 -1.84
C LEU A 20 60.30 6.89 -2.74
N ALA A 21 60.51 7.22 -4.01
CA ALA A 21 59.45 7.41 -4.99
C ALA A 21 58.68 6.09 -5.26
N ASP A 22 59.39 4.99 -5.43
CA ASP A 22 58.80 3.65 -5.59
C ASP A 22 58.00 3.24 -4.34
N GLY A 23 58.51 3.56 -3.14
CA GLY A 23 57.79 3.31 -1.89
C GLY A 23 56.48 4.10 -1.77
N ILE A 24 56.46 5.34 -2.24
CA ILE A 24 55.24 6.17 -2.27
C ILE A 24 54.25 5.65 -3.31
N GLU A 25 54.72 5.28 -4.50
CA GLU A 25 53.87 4.70 -5.55
C GLU A 25 53.23 3.39 -5.11
N GLN A 26 54.01 2.52 -4.45
CA GLN A 26 53.52 1.27 -3.91
C GLN A 26 52.49 1.49 -2.79
N ALA A 27 52.75 2.44 -1.89
CA ALA A 27 51.79 2.82 -0.84
C ALA A 27 50.48 3.38 -1.44
N LEU A 28 50.55 4.18 -2.50
CA LEU A 28 49.36 4.71 -3.18
C LEU A 28 48.56 3.62 -3.91
N LEU A 29 49.25 2.62 -4.49
CA LEU A 29 48.60 1.46 -5.11
C LEU A 29 47.89 0.57 -4.08
N GLU A 30 48.48 0.36 -2.91
CA GLU A 30 47.85 -0.37 -1.80
C GLU A 30 46.61 0.35 -1.27
N VAL A 31 46.69 1.66 -1.05
CA VAL A 31 45.54 2.48 -0.64
C VAL A 31 44.43 2.41 -1.69
N ARG A 32 44.77 2.50 -2.98
CA ARG A 32 43.78 2.38 -4.07
C ARG A 32 43.13 0.99 -4.11
N ALA A 33 43.90 -0.07 -3.90
CA ALA A 33 43.39 -1.44 -3.87
C ALA A 33 42.46 -1.66 -2.67
N LEU A 34 42.81 -1.14 -1.49
CA LEU A 34 41.99 -1.23 -0.29
C LEU A 34 40.67 -0.45 -0.42
N ILE A 35 40.72 0.77 -0.98
CA ILE A 35 39.53 1.55 -1.30
C ILE A 35 38.67 0.80 -2.33
N GLY A 36 39.29 0.24 -3.37
CA GLY A 36 38.61 -0.54 -4.40
C GLY A 36 37.88 -1.77 -3.82
N ALA A 37 38.54 -2.52 -2.95
CA ALA A 37 37.96 -3.69 -2.28
C ALA A 37 36.80 -3.31 -1.35
N THR A 38 36.96 -2.24 -0.58
CA THR A 38 35.91 -1.74 0.32
C THR A 38 34.68 -1.26 -0.45
N VAL A 39 34.87 -0.57 -1.57
CA VAL A 39 33.78 -0.14 -2.46
C VAL A 39 33.11 -1.32 -3.14
N ALA A 40 33.86 -2.35 -3.53
CA ALA A 40 33.32 -3.57 -4.12
C ALA A 40 32.45 -4.34 -3.11
N GLU A 41 32.93 -4.57 -1.88
CA GLU A 41 32.14 -5.18 -0.81
C GLU A 41 30.87 -4.38 -0.49
N HIS A 42 30.96 -3.04 -0.52
CA HIS A 42 29.79 -2.19 -0.29
C HIS A 42 28.78 -2.27 -1.45
N ARG A 43 29.25 -2.38 -2.70
CA ARG A 43 28.39 -2.62 -3.88
C ARG A 43 27.75 -4.00 -3.84
N GLU A 44 28.46 -5.02 -3.38
CA GLU A 44 27.97 -6.40 -3.24
C GLU A 44 26.92 -6.52 -2.12
N LYS A 45 27.15 -5.88 -0.96
CA LYS A 45 26.15 -5.74 0.11
C LYS A 45 24.93 -4.92 -0.32
N SER A 46 25.14 -3.87 -1.11
CA SER A 46 24.03 -3.08 -1.69
C SER A 46 23.28 -3.83 -2.79
N ALA A 47 23.93 -4.77 -3.48
CA ALA A 47 23.31 -5.65 -4.47
C ALA A 47 22.52 -6.80 -3.84
N SER A 48 22.79 -7.15 -2.58
CA SER A 48 22.07 -8.21 -1.86
C SER A 48 20.61 -7.87 -1.53
N ASP A 49 20.26 -6.59 -1.45
CA ASP A 49 18.87 -6.13 -1.34
C ASP A 49 18.54 -5.15 -2.48
N PRO A 50 18.16 -5.64 -3.68
CA PRO A 50 17.98 -4.79 -4.83
C PRO A 50 16.86 -3.77 -4.56
N ALA A 51 17.11 -2.53 -4.99
CA ALA A 51 16.16 -1.42 -4.86
C ALA A 51 14.78 -1.73 -5.46
N PHE A 52 14.75 -2.66 -6.42
CA PHE A 52 13.55 -3.26 -7.00
C PHE A 52 13.73 -4.78 -7.04
N ARG A 53 12.81 -5.51 -6.44
CA ARG A 53 12.74 -6.97 -6.51
C ARG A 53 11.43 -7.38 -7.14
N VAL A 54 11.50 -7.93 -8.34
CA VAL A 54 10.34 -8.49 -9.04
C VAL A 54 9.86 -9.72 -8.27
N VAL A 55 8.58 -9.74 -7.89
CA VAL A 55 7.92 -10.88 -7.25
C VAL A 55 7.33 -11.81 -8.33
N GLY A 56 6.84 -11.22 -9.43
CA GLY A 56 6.21 -11.94 -10.53
C GLY A 56 4.74 -11.55 -10.67
N ARG A 57 3.99 -12.29 -11.50
CA ARG A 57 2.55 -12.06 -11.73
C ARG A 57 1.66 -12.94 -10.86
N ASP A 58 2.25 -13.97 -10.25
CA ASP A 58 1.54 -14.89 -9.37
C ASP A 58 0.94 -14.16 -8.17
N VAL A 59 -0.36 -14.36 -7.98
CA VAL A 59 -1.14 -13.72 -6.93
C VAL A 59 -0.69 -14.23 -5.56
N ASP A 60 -0.40 -15.53 -5.42
CA ASP A 60 0.01 -16.11 -4.15
C ASP A 60 1.38 -15.58 -3.71
N ALA A 61 2.35 -15.54 -4.62
CA ALA A 61 3.65 -14.91 -4.35
C ALA A 61 3.52 -13.42 -3.96
N ALA A 62 2.62 -12.68 -4.61
CA ALA A 62 2.37 -11.27 -4.27
C ALA A 62 1.71 -11.10 -2.89
N LEU A 63 0.77 -11.99 -2.52
CA LEU A 63 0.16 -12.02 -1.18
C LEU A 63 1.16 -12.39 -0.10
N GLU A 64 2.03 -13.36 -0.36
CA GLU A 64 3.09 -13.75 0.56
C GLU A 64 4.06 -12.58 0.77
N ALA A 65 4.47 -11.92 -0.31
CA ALA A 65 5.30 -10.73 -0.25
C ALA A 65 4.63 -9.60 0.56
N MET A 66 3.34 -9.35 0.33
CA MET A 66 2.56 -8.37 1.10
C MET A 66 2.49 -8.74 2.59
N THR A 67 2.19 -9.99 2.90
CA THR A 67 2.07 -10.50 4.28
C THR A 67 3.39 -10.36 5.02
N ASN A 68 4.50 -10.75 4.40
CA ASN A 68 5.83 -10.62 4.95
C ASN A 68 6.23 -9.15 5.18
N LEU A 69 5.82 -8.26 4.29
CA LEU A 69 6.12 -6.84 4.37
C LEU A 69 5.31 -6.17 5.49
N VAL A 70 4.00 -6.44 5.55
CA VAL A 70 3.10 -5.98 6.62
C VAL A 70 3.50 -6.51 7.99
N GLY A 71 3.88 -7.79 8.10
CA GLY A 71 4.29 -8.40 9.37
C GLY A 71 5.53 -7.77 9.99
N ARG A 72 6.27 -6.96 9.23
CA ARG A 72 7.47 -6.22 9.68
C ARG A 72 7.18 -4.76 10.04
N ALA A 73 5.95 -4.30 9.88
CA ALA A 73 5.57 -2.91 10.14
C ALA A 73 5.71 -2.54 11.62
N ARG A 74 6.22 -1.33 11.88
CA ARG A 74 6.45 -0.83 13.25
C ARG A 74 5.68 0.44 13.58
N ASN A 75 5.35 1.27 12.59
CA ASN A 75 4.78 2.60 12.80
C ASN A 75 3.55 2.84 11.91
N ASN A 76 3.67 2.56 10.61
CA ASN A 76 2.58 2.81 9.68
C ASN A 76 2.53 1.82 8.52
N VAL A 77 1.31 1.66 7.99
CA VAL A 77 1.03 0.92 6.76
C VAL A 77 0.05 1.75 5.94
N GLU A 78 0.43 2.10 4.74
CA GLU A 78 -0.44 2.80 3.79
C GLU A 78 -0.78 1.86 2.64
N VAL A 79 -2.08 1.69 2.38
CA VAL A 79 -2.61 0.70 1.45
C VAL A 79 -3.46 1.41 0.40
N VAL A 80 -3.22 1.09 -0.87
CA VAL A 80 -3.98 1.57 -2.03
C VAL A 80 -4.53 0.34 -2.74
N LEU A 81 -5.85 0.27 -2.92
CA LEU A 81 -6.51 -0.82 -3.65
C LEU A 81 -7.41 -0.28 -4.75
N ALA A 82 -7.10 -0.66 -5.99
CA ALA A 82 -7.92 -0.39 -7.16
C ALA A 82 -9.07 -1.41 -7.31
N SER A 83 -10.09 -1.04 -8.09
CA SER A 83 -11.38 -1.73 -8.13
C SER A 83 -11.39 -3.10 -8.81
N ASN A 84 -10.39 -3.44 -9.63
CA ASN A 84 -10.62 -4.32 -10.78
C ASN A 84 -9.57 -5.42 -11.02
N SER A 85 -9.33 -6.28 -10.02
CA SER A 85 -8.31 -7.33 -10.12
C SER A 85 -8.69 -8.57 -9.31
N GLU A 86 -8.16 -9.74 -9.69
CA GLU A 86 -8.25 -10.99 -8.91
C GLU A 86 -7.68 -10.83 -7.47
N TRP A 87 -6.82 -9.81 -7.29
CA TRP A 87 -6.34 -9.32 -6.01
C TRP A 87 -7.47 -8.97 -5.03
N ARG A 88 -8.64 -8.56 -5.51
CA ARG A 88 -9.75 -8.07 -4.66
C ARG A 88 -10.24 -9.11 -3.66
N MET A 89 -10.29 -10.39 -4.03
CA MET A 89 -10.71 -11.48 -3.13
C MET A 89 -9.60 -11.86 -2.15
N SER A 90 -8.36 -11.91 -2.63
CA SER A 90 -7.21 -12.32 -1.83
C SER A 90 -6.71 -11.24 -0.86
N ALA A 91 -6.82 -9.97 -1.26
CA ALA A 91 -6.52 -8.82 -0.41
C ALA A 91 -7.46 -8.75 0.80
N ARG A 92 -8.71 -9.27 0.73
CA ARG A 92 -9.63 -9.26 1.89
C ARG A 92 -9.06 -9.98 3.10
N SER A 93 -8.37 -11.09 2.90
CA SER A 93 -7.72 -11.84 3.99
C SER A 93 -6.61 -11.03 4.64
N VAL A 94 -5.80 -10.36 3.82
CA VAL A 94 -4.69 -9.53 4.30
C VAL A 94 -5.19 -8.22 4.93
N LEU A 95 -6.22 -7.58 4.38
CA LEU A 95 -6.90 -6.44 4.99
C LEU A 95 -7.53 -6.79 6.34
N ARG A 96 -8.13 -7.98 6.47
CA ARG A 96 -8.67 -8.46 7.74
C ARG A 96 -7.56 -8.69 8.76
N ASN A 97 -6.42 -9.21 8.33
CA ASN A 97 -5.25 -9.36 9.19
C ASN A 97 -4.66 -7.99 9.57
N LEU A 98 -4.59 -7.04 8.64
CA LEU A 98 -4.17 -5.66 8.89
C LEU A 98 -5.09 -4.94 9.88
N ALA A 99 -6.41 -5.05 9.72
CA ALA A 99 -7.37 -4.46 10.65
C ALA A 99 -7.28 -5.07 12.05
N ARG A 100 -6.87 -6.35 12.17
CA ARG A 100 -6.57 -7.01 13.45
C ARG A 100 -5.20 -6.65 14.01
N PHE A 101 -4.24 -6.40 13.14
CA PHE A 101 -2.85 -6.05 13.47
C PHE A 101 -2.69 -4.57 13.83
N ALA A 102 -3.61 -3.72 13.37
CA ALA A 102 -3.77 -2.34 13.78
C ALA A 102 -4.10 -2.29 15.29
N GLY A 103 -3.07 -2.44 16.11
CA GLY A 103 -3.08 -2.13 17.54
C GLY A 103 -2.58 -0.71 17.79
N ASP A 104 -2.33 -0.35 19.05
CA ASP A 104 -1.94 1.02 19.45
C ASP A 104 -0.66 1.56 18.77
N GLN A 105 0.18 0.68 18.21
CA GLN A 105 1.52 1.02 17.70
C GLN A 105 1.59 1.22 16.18
N VAL A 106 0.71 0.60 15.40
CA VAL A 106 0.79 0.62 13.93
C VAL A 106 -0.45 1.29 13.34
N ARG A 107 -0.25 2.45 12.71
CA ARG A 107 -1.31 3.16 12.02
C ARG A 107 -1.47 2.63 10.59
N VAL A 108 -2.65 2.12 10.28
CA VAL A 108 -3.05 1.65 8.96
C VAL A 108 -3.97 2.68 8.32
N ARG A 109 -3.63 3.10 7.10
CA ARG A 109 -4.49 3.95 6.26
C ARG A 109 -4.78 3.25 4.96
N LEU A 110 -6.06 3.07 4.65
CA LEU A 110 -6.54 2.37 3.47
C LEU A 110 -7.26 3.34 2.53
N LEU A 111 -6.71 3.51 1.34
CA LEU A 111 -7.36 4.18 0.23
C LEU A 111 -7.90 3.10 -0.73
N CYS A 112 -9.21 3.10 -0.96
CA CYS A 112 -9.83 2.07 -1.79
C CYS A 112 -10.98 2.62 -2.63
N ALA A 113 -11.35 1.90 -3.68
CA ALA A 113 -12.63 2.11 -4.33
C ALA A 113 -13.78 1.53 -3.48
N PRO A 114 -15.00 2.10 -3.53
CA PRO A 114 -16.15 1.62 -2.76
C PRO A 114 -16.41 0.12 -2.93
N ALA A 115 -16.23 -0.38 -4.15
CA ALA A 115 -16.42 -1.78 -4.52
C ALA A 115 -15.54 -2.78 -3.75
N VAL A 116 -14.37 -2.36 -3.27
CA VAL A 116 -13.35 -3.25 -2.69
C VAL A 116 -13.55 -3.44 -1.19
N LEU A 117 -14.16 -2.45 -0.52
CA LEU A 117 -14.20 -2.41 0.93
C LEU A 117 -15.28 -3.31 1.51
N ASP A 118 -14.89 -4.24 2.36
CA ASP A 118 -15.81 -4.92 3.27
C ASP A 118 -16.02 -4.06 4.51
N LEU A 119 -17.21 -3.48 4.67
CA LEU A 119 -17.57 -2.64 5.82
C LEU A 119 -17.44 -3.37 7.17
N SER A 120 -17.40 -4.72 7.20
CA SER A 120 -17.09 -5.46 8.42
C SER A 120 -15.66 -5.25 8.94
N LEU A 121 -14.73 -4.81 8.08
CA LEU A 121 -13.36 -4.45 8.45
C LEU A 121 -13.28 -3.17 9.30
N LEU A 122 -14.31 -2.31 9.25
CA LEU A 122 -14.38 -1.05 10.00
C LEU A 122 -15.02 -1.20 11.39
N ARG A 123 -15.43 -2.41 11.77
CA ARG A 123 -16.09 -2.66 13.07
C ARG A 123 -15.13 -2.69 14.26
N ALA A 124 -13.83 -2.50 14.04
CA ALA A 124 -12.80 -2.46 15.07
C ALA A 124 -12.16 -1.06 15.14
N GLY A 125 -12.74 -0.15 15.94
CA GLY A 125 -12.11 1.14 16.18
C GLY A 125 -12.96 2.14 16.95
N ASP A 126 -12.45 2.54 18.11
CA ASP A 126 -12.93 3.64 18.94
C ASP A 126 -12.76 5.00 18.23
N GLU A 127 -13.66 5.96 18.47
CA GLU A 127 -13.85 7.18 17.66
C GLU A 127 -12.68 8.17 17.70
N GLN A 128 -11.80 8.07 18.69
CA GLN A 128 -10.85 9.15 18.95
C GLN A 128 -9.46 8.97 18.30
N ARG A 129 -9.09 7.76 17.86
CA ARG A 129 -7.81 7.43 17.17
C ARG A 129 -7.82 5.96 16.76
N ALA A 130 -8.61 5.59 15.76
CA ALA A 130 -8.57 4.23 15.25
C ALA A 130 -7.19 4.00 14.60
N PRO A 131 -6.43 2.96 14.98
CA PRO A 131 -5.21 2.57 14.30
C PRO A 131 -5.48 2.09 12.87
N PHE A 132 -6.75 2.04 12.43
CA PHE A 132 -7.17 1.76 11.07
C PHE A 132 -8.12 2.85 10.57
N GLU A 133 -7.73 3.57 9.53
CA GLU A 133 -8.57 4.56 8.84
C GLU A 133 -8.76 4.12 7.38
N ALA A 134 -9.99 4.20 6.86
CA ALA A 134 -10.26 3.96 5.44
C ALA A 134 -10.91 5.18 4.78
N ARG A 135 -10.55 5.42 3.51
CA ARG A 135 -11.13 6.46 2.67
C ARG A 135 -11.41 5.96 1.25
N PHE A 136 -12.47 6.47 0.65
CA PHE A 136 -12.79 6.26 -0.74
C PHE A 136 -12.11 7.29 -1.64
N GLY A 137 -11.26 6.80 -2.54
CA GLY A 137 -10.50 7.61 -3.50
C GLY A 137 -10.74 7.16 -4.94
N ARG A 138 -10.50 8.05 -5.91
CA ARG A 138 -10.47 7.69 -7.33
C ARG A 138 -9.09 7.11 -7.65
N ILE A 139 -8.97 5.79 -7.59
CA ILE A 139 -7.76 5.06 -7.97
C ILE A 139 -8.13 4.14 -9.13
N SER A 140 -7.53 4.34 -10.29
CA SER A 140 -7.88 3.60 -11.50
C SER A 140 -7.27 2.21 -11.57
N SER A 141 -6.00 2.05 -11.15
CA SER A 141 -5.25 0.81 -11.42
C SER A 141 -4.04 0.53 -10.52
N LEU A 142 -3.66 1.47 -9.65
CA LEU A 142 -2.51 1.28 -8.76
C LEU A 142 -2.93 0.48 -7.54
N GLU A 143 -2.20 -0.60 -7.27
CA GLU A 143 -2.23 -1.33 -6.01
C GLU A 143 -0.88 -1.16 -5.32
N ALA A 144 -0.90 -0.69 -4.09
CA ALA A 144 0.33 -0.47 -3.35
C ALA A 144 0.15 -0.73 -1.85
N VAL A 145 1.19 -1.24 -1.23
CA VAL A 145 1.32 -1.31 0.23
C VAL A 145 2.67 -0.71 0.59
N VAL A 146 2.67 0.44 1.25
CA VAL A 146 3.88 1.10 1.78
C VAL A 146 3.95 0.85 3.28
N VAL A 147 5.10 0.43 3.77
CA VAL A 147 5.33 0.18 5.20
C VAL A 147 6.49 1.01 5.72
N ASP A 148 6.22 1.71 6.81
CA ASP A 148 7.15 2.54 7.56
C ASP A 148 7.90 3.59 6.72
N GLY A 149 7.42 3.91 5.51
CA GLY A 149 8.10 4.76 4.55
C GLY A 149 9.44 4.21 4.05
N ARG A 150 9.61 2.88 4.04
CA ARG A 150 10.90 2.22 3.73
C ARG A 150 10.82 1.08 2.75
N THR A 151 9.67 0.45 2.62
CA THR A 151 9.48 -0.64 1.64
C THR A 151 8.05 -0.55 1.13
N ALA A 152 7.90 -0.73 -0.17
CA ALA A 152 6.60 -0.82 -0.80
C ALA A 152 6.47 -2.12 -1.59
N LEU A 153 5.28 -2.71 -1.62
CA LEU A 153 4.88 -3.63 -2.68
C LEU A 153 3.99 -2.85 -3.63
N VAL A 154 4.31 -2.87 -4.93
CA VAL A 154 3.52 -2.19 -5.96
C VAL A 154 3.10 -3.20 -7.02
N ARG A 155 1.84 -3.11 -7.44
CA ARG A 155 1.26 -3.87 -8.54
C ARG A 155 0.39 -2.93 -9.37
N SER A 156 0.39 -3.12 -10.68
CA SER A 156 -0.44 -2.36 -11.61
C SER A 156 -0.84 -3.26 -12.77
N ASP A 157 -2.15 -3.48 -12.92
CA ASP A 157 -2.68 -4.26 -14.03
C ASP A 157 -2.61 -3.47 -15.35
N ALA A 158 -2.61 -2.13 -15.30
CA ALA A 158 -2.64 -1.28 -16.51
C ALA A 158 -1.30 -1.17 -17.24
N THR A 159 -0.17 -1.29 -16.54
CA THR A 159 1.16 -0.99 -17.09
C THR A 159 2.12 -2.17 -17.05
N CYS A 160 1.83 -3.19 -16.23
CA CYS A 160 2.77 -4.28 -15.96
C CYS A 160 2.12 -5.67 -15.98
N ASP A 161 0.93 -5.82 -16.57
CA ASP A 161 0.24 -7.12 -16.68
C ASP A 161 0.09 -7.82 -15.32
N GLY A 162 -0.21 -7.03 -14.28
CA GLY A 162 -0.38 -7.53 -12.91
C GLY A 162 0.90 -7.95 -12.19
N GLN A 163 2.08 -7.60 -12.72
CA GLN A 163 3.34 -7.89 -12.03
C GLN A 163 3.47 -7.11 -10.72
N ALA A 164 3.82 -7.83 -9.66
CA ALA A 164 4.13 -7.28 -8.35
C ALA A 164 5.65 -7.07 -8.18
N VAL A 165 6.03 -5.94 -7.62
CA VAL A 165 7.42 -5.53 -7.39
C VAL A 165 7.57 -4.98 -5.98
N VAL A 166 8.55 -5.49 -5.23
CA VAL A 166 8.98 -4.89 -3.96
C VAL A 166 9.98 -3.78 -4.25
N VAL A 167 9.68 -2.58 -3.76
CA VAL A 167 10.45 -1.36 -3.95
C VAL A 167 11.07 -0.93 -2.62
N ARG A 168 12.36 -0.65 -2.63
CA ARG A 168 13.14 -0.09 -1.51
C ARG A 168 13.88 1.19 -1.88
N ALA A 169 13.77 1.62 -3.13
CA ALA A 169 14.32 2.90 -3.59
C ALA A 169 13.64 4.07 -2.86
N ALA A 170 14.37 4.72 -1.94
CA ALA A 170 13.84 5.83 -1.15
C ALA A 170 13.18 6.96 -1.99
N PRO A 171 13.71 7.38 -3.16
CA PRO A 171 13.04 8.38 -3.98
C PRO A 171 11.66 7.94 -4.49
N VAL A 172 11.51 6.64 -4.82
CA VAL A 172 10.24 6.08 -5.30
C VAL A 172 9.26 5.94 -4.14
N ILE A 173 9.73 5.52 -2.97
CA ILE A 173 8.88 5.43 -1.78
C ILE A 173 8.35 6.82 -1.40
N ARG A 174 9.20 7.84 -1.42
CA ARG A 174 8.78 9.23 -1.19
C ARG A 174 7.71 9.68 -2.18
N ALA A 175 7.90 9.41 -3.47
CA ALA A 175 6.90 9.73 -4.48
C ALA A 175 5.57 9.00 -4.26
N LEU A 176 5.60 7.74 -3.79
CA LEU A 176 4.39 6.98 -3.44
C LEU A 176 3.70 7.56 -2.20
N GLU A 177 4.45 7.95 -1.17
CA GLU A 177 3.92 8.62 0.03
C GLU A 177 3.28 9.98 -0.32
N ASP A 178 3.92 10.77 -1.19
CA ASP A 178 3.39 12.06 -1.65
C ASP A 178 2.10 11.87 -2.45
N LEU A 179 2.08 10.92 -3.39
CA LEU A 179 0.88 10.57 -4.15
C LEU A 179 -0.24 10.09 -3.20
N PHE A 180 0.09 9.23 -2.24
CA PHE A 180 -0.87 8.76 -1.26
C PHE A 180 -1.45 9.92 -0.45
N ALA A 181 -0.60 10.81 0.07
CA ALA A 181 -1.01 11.97 0.86
C ALA A 181 -1.92 12.91 0.07
N ASP A 182 -1.61 13.17 -1.20
CA ASP A 182 -2.42 14.00 -2.09
C ASP A 182 -3.81 13.42 -2.33
N VAL A 183 -3.88 12.13 -2.66
CA VAL A 183 -5.17 11.48 -2.87
C VAL A 183 -5.93 11.37 -1.55
N TRP A 184 -5.27 11.02 -0.45
CA TRP A 184 -5.86 10.90 0.88
C TRP A 184 -6.51 12.18 1.37
N ARG A 185 -5.87 13.33 1.15
CA ARG A 185 -6.41 14.66 1.52
C ARG A 185 -7.74 14.95 0.83
N ASN A 186 -7.88 14.51 -0.42
CA ASN A 186 -9.08 14.72 -1.23
C ASN A 186 -10.07 13.54 -1.18
N ALA A 187 -9.68 12.43 -0.55
CA ALA A 187 -10.48 11.22 -0.43
C ALA A 187 -11.58 11.37 0.61
N ARG A 188 -12.72 10.71 0.37
CA ARG A 188 -13.88 10.76 1.24
C ARG A 188 -13.71 9.77 2.40
N PRO A 189 -13.91 10.16 3.67
CA PRO A 189 -13.95 9.22 4.77
C PRO A 189 -14.97 8.11 4.51
N VAL A 190 -14.62 6.86 4.83
CA VAL A 190 -15.63 5.81 4.83
C VAL A 190 -16.54 6.05 6.03
N ALA A 191 -17.83 6.28 5.78
CA ALA A 191 -18.80 6.41 6.85
C ALA A 191 -18.85 5.09 7.64
N LYS A 192 -18.98 5.19 8.96
CA LYS A 192 -19.15 4.02 9.81
C LYS A 192 -20.33 3.18 9.28
N PRO A 193 -20.25 1.84 9.38
CA PRO A 193 -21.36 0.98 9.00
C PRO A 193 -22.62 1.46 9.71
N VAL A 194 -23.65 1.81 8.93
CA VAL A 194 -24.97 2.12 9.49
C VAL A 194 -25.46 0.86 10.19
N ASP A 195 -25.69 0.95 11.50
CA ASP A 195 -26.25 -0.17 12.25
C ASP A 195 -27.74 -0.26 11.97
N PHE A 196 -28.12 -1.28 11.21
CA PHE A 196 -29.52 -1.60 10.92
C PHE A 196 -30.18 -2.44 12.03
N GLY A 197 -29.56 -2.58 13.21
CA GLY A 197 -30.07 -3.42 14.30
C GLY A 197 -29.55 -4.85 14.23
N GLY A 198 -28.25 -5.01 13.96
CA GLY A 198 -27.56 -6.30 13.91
C GLY A 198 -27.39 -6.92 12.51
N ARG A 199 -26.75 -8.10 12.46
CA ARG A 199 -26.27 -8.72 11.21
C ARG A 199 -27.40 -9.06 10.23
N ALA A 200 -28.45 -9.73 10.70
CA ALA A 200 -29.57 -10.15 9.84
C ALA A 200 -30.31 -8.95 9.21
N HIS A 201 -30.52 -7.88 9.99
CA HIS A 201 -31.14 -6.64 9.48
C HIS A 201 -30.22 -5.90 8.51
N THR A 202 -28.90 -5.89 8.75
CA THR A 202 -27.92 -5.31 7.81
C THR A 202 -27.93 -6.05 6.47
N GLU A 203 -27.93 -7.38 6.47
CA GLU A 203 -27.99 -8.20 5.25
C GLU A 203 -29.32 -7.98 4.51
N PHE A 204 -30.44 -7.87 5.24
CA PHE A 204 -31.73 -7.55 4.63
C PHE A 204 -31.74 -6.16 4.01
N ALA A 205 -31.20 -5.14 4.70
CA ALA A 205 -31.10 -3.78 4.19
C ALA A 205 -30.24 -3.68 2.93
N GLN A 206 -29.14 -4.43 2.84
CA GLN A 206 -28.32 -4.53 1.63
C GLN A 206 -29.11 -5.12 0.45
N ARG A 207 -29.91 -6.17 0.69
CA ARG A 207 -30.77 -6.73 -0.36
C ARG A 207 -31.83 -5.73 -0.82
N VAL A 208 -32.45 -4.98 0.10
CA VAL A 208 -33.40 -3.92 -0.25
C VAL A 208 -32.74 -2.82 -1.09
N LEU A 209 -31.56 -2.35 -0.68
CA LEU A 209 -30.78 -1.36 -1.44
C LEU A 209 -30.39 -1.87 -2.83
N LYS A 210 -30.07 -3.16 -2.97
CA LYS A 210 -29.84 -3.78 -4.28
C LYS A 210 -31.10 -3.76 -5.15
N MET A 211 -32.27 -4.12 -4.62
CA MET A 211 -33.52 -4.06 -5.38
C MET A 211 -33.83 -2.66 -5.88
N LEU A 212 -33.59 -1.65 -5.02
CA LEU A 212 -33.73 -0.23 -5.38
C LEU A 212 -32.73 0.19 -6.46
N TYR A 213 -31.48 -0.25 -6.35
CA TYR A 213 -30.43 0.03 -7.34
C TYR A 213 -30.77 -0.55 -8.72
N ASP A 214 -31.28 -1.78 -8.74
CA ASP A 214 -31.69 -2.47 -9.97
C ASP A 214 -33.00 -1.90 -10.57
N GLY A 215 -33.62 -0.91 -9.91
CA GLY A 215 -34.81 -0.20 -10.41
C GLY A 215 -36.14 -0.94 -10.23
N HIS A 216 -36.19 -1.96 -9.36
CA HIS A 216 -37.41 -2.72 -9.12
C HIS A 216 -38.46 -1.91 -8.38
N THR A 217 -39.75 -2.16 -8.69
CA THR A 217 -40.86 -1.60 -7.91
C THR A 217 -40.97 -2.32 -6.56
N ASP A 218 -41.66 -1.68 -5.59
CA ASP A 218 -41.87 -2.25 -4.25
C ASP A 218 -42.54 -3.63 -4.32
N GLU A 219 -43.45 -3.84 -5.27
CA GLU A 219 -44.20 -5.08 -5.45
C GLU A 219 -43.32 -6.22 -5.99
N VAL A 220 -42.44 -5.91 -6.94
CA VAL A 220 -41.49 -6.90 -7.48
C VAL A 220 -40.44 -7.24 -6.44
N ALA A 221 -39.88 -6.22 -5.79
CA ALA A 221 -38.87 -6.39 -4.75
C ALA A 221 -39.40 -7.17 -3.54
N ALA A 222 -40.62 -6.88 -3.08
CA ALA A 222 -41.24 -7.61 -1.99
C ALA A 222 -41.43 -9.10 -2.33
N ARG A 223 -41.81 -9.41 -3.58
CA ARG A 223 -41.96 -10.80 -4.06
C ARG A 223 -40.63 -11.53 -4.09
N GLU A 224 -39.58 -10.92 -4.65
CA GLU A 224 -38.24 -11.54 -4.71
C GLU A 224 -37.65 -11.77 -3.32
N LEU A 225 -37.86 -10.82 -2.40
CA LEU A 225 -37.35 -10.92 -1.03
C LEU A 225 -38.26 -11.74 -0.10
N ALA A 226 -39.32 -12.35 -0.63
CA ALA A 226 -40.29 -13.17 0.11
C ALA A 226 -40.90 -12.47 1.34
N VAL A 227 -41.24 -11.18 1.21
CA VAL A 227 -41.90 -10.37 2.24
C VAL A 227 -43.18 -9.71 1.72
N SER A 228 -44.03 -9.22 2.63
CA SER A 228 -45.17 -8.39 2.21
C SER A 228 -44.71 -7.02 1.68
N VAL A 229 -45.47 -6.43 0.75
CA VAL A 229 -45.20 -5.07 0.23
C VAL A 229 -45.16 -4.04 1.36
N ARG A 230 -46.02 -4.20 2.38
CA ARG A 230 -46.02 -3.35 3.58
C ARG A 230 -44.70 -3.47 4.34
N THR A 231 -44.20 -4.68 4.55
CA THR A 231 -42.92 -4.93 5.23
C THR A 231 -41.76 -4.33 4.44
N TYR A 232 -41.73 -4.54 3.13
CA TYR A 232 -40.71 -3.95 2.26
C TYR A 232 -40.71 -2.41 2.34
N ARG A 233 -41.88 -1.77 2.19
CA ARG A 233 -42.01 -0.31 2.29
C ARG A 233 -41.56 0.25 3.64
N ARG A 234 -41.86 -0.48 4.73
CA ARG A 234 -41.38 -0.11 6.08
C ARG A 234 -39.85 -0.13 6.14
N TYR A 235 -39.22 -1.19 5.64
CA TYR A 235 -37.76 -1.27 5.57
C TYR A 235 -37.15 -0.17 4.70
N VAL A 236 -37.75 0.15 3.55
CA VAL A 236 -37.27 1.27 2.71
C VAL A 236 -37.34 2.58 3.47
N ALA A 237 -38.42 2.84 4.21
CA ALA A 237 -38.55 4.06 5.03
C ALA A 237 -37.48 4.12 6.13
N GLU A 238 -37.27 3.02 6.85
CA GLU A 238 -36.21 2.91 7.88
C GLU A 238 -34.82 3.17 7.28
N ILE A 239 -34.53 2.61 6.08
CA ILE A 239 -33.25 2.83 5.39
C ILE A 239 -33.10 4.29 4.96
N VAL A 240 -34.15 4.91 4.40
CA VAL A 240 -34.13 6.33 3.99
C VAL A 240 -33.85 7.22 5.21
N GLU A 241 -34.49 6.95 6.35
CA GLU A 241 -34.30 7.66 7.60
C GLU A 241 -32.89 7.47 8.17
N LEU A 242 -32.41 6.23 8.24
CA LEU A 242 -31.06 5.89 8.73
C LEU A 242 -29.96 6.51 7.86
N LEU A 243 -30.18 6.63 6.56
CA LEU A 243 -29.28 7.32 5.64
C LEU A 243 -29.43 8.85 5.71
N GLY A 244 -30.35 9.37 6.53
CA GLY A 244 -30.65 10.80 6.69
C GLY A 244 -31.17 11.46 5.40
N ALA A 245 -31.79 10.68 4.52
CA ALA A 245 -32.25 11.11 3.22
C ALA A 245 -33.74 11.50 3.26
N ASN A 246 -34.13 12.40 2.37
CA ASN A 246 -35.51 12.86 2.22
C ASN A 246 -36.25 12.19 1.07
N SER A 247 -35.57 11.34 0.29
CA SER A 247 -36.17 10.60 -0.83
C SER A 247 -35.42 9.30 -1.08
N ARG A 248 -36.08 8.35 -1.77
CA ARG A 248 -35.47 7.08 -2.20
C ARG A 248 -34.28 7.30 -3.13
N PHE A 249 -34.36 8.29 -4.01
CA PHE A 249 -33.27 8.67 -4.89
C PHE A 249 -32.06 9.18 -4.08
N GLN A 250 -32.30 10.10 -3.14
CA GLN A 250 -31.24 10.62 -2.28
C GLN A 250 -30.63 9.52 -1.38
N ALA A 251 -31.46 8.60 -0.88
CA ALA A 251 -31.00 7.43 -0.15
C ALA A 251 -30.11 6.53 -1.01
N GLY A 252 -30.48 6.32 -2.28
CA GLY A 252 -29.66 5.60 -3.26
C GLY A 252 -28.31 6.27 -3.49
N VAL A 253 -28.27 7.59 -3.71
CA VAL A 253 -27.01 8.35 -3.85
C VAL A 253 -26.15 8.20 -2.59
N ARG A 254 -26.72 8.40 -1.40
CA ARG A 254 -25.96 8.26 -0.14
C ARG A 254 -25.46 6.83 0.08
N ALA A 255 -26.29 5.83 -0.20
CA ALA A 255 -25.89 4.43 -0.15
C ALA A 255 -24.72 4.14 -1.10
N ALA A 256 -24.71 4.73 -2.30
CA ALA A 256 -23.59 4.63 -3.24
C ALA A 256 -22.33 5.31 -2.68
N GLU A 257 -22.48 6.52 -2.13
CA GLU A 257 -21.38 7.31 -1.56
C GLU A 257 -20.67 6.60 -0.39
N ILE A 258 -21.40 5.82 0.39
CA ILE A 258 -20.86 5.08 1.54
C ILE A 258 -20.58 3.60 1.21
N GLY A 259 -20.67 3.19 -0.06
CA GLY A 259 -20.31 1.85 -0.51
C GLY A 259 -21.27 0.74 -0.06
N LEU A 260 -22.53 1.05 0.19
CA LEU A 260 -23.57 0.06 0.53
C LEU A 260 -24.20 -0.61 -0.71
N LEU A 261 -23.96 -0.07 -1.90
CA LEU A 261 -24.46 -0.66 -3.15
C LEU A 261 -23.46 -1.67 -3.73
N PRO A 262 -23.94 -2.76 -4.34
CA PRO A 262 -23.06 -3.72 -5.01
C PRO A 262 -22.26 -3.05 -6.13
N ALA A 263 -20.99 -3.44 -6.26
CA ALA A 263 -20.17 -3.08 -7.41
C ALA A 263 -20.75 -3.75 -8.66
N SER A 264 -21.11 -2.95 -9.66
CA SER A 264 -21.51 -3.43 -10.99
C SER A 264 -20.31 -3.86 -11.80
#